data_AF-K9H4C7-F1
#
_entry.id   AF-K9H4C7-F1
#
_cell.length_a   1.000
_cell.length_b   1.000
_cell.length_c   1.000
_cell.angle_alpha   90.00
_cell.angle_beta   90.00
_cell.angle_gamma   90.00
#
_symmetry.space_group_name_H-M   'P 1'
#
loop_
_entity.id
_entity.type
_entity.pdbx_description
1 polymer ?
#
loop_
_entity_poly.entity_id
_entity_poly.type
_entity_poly.pdbx_seq_one_letter_code
_entity_poly.pdbx_strand_id
1 'polypeptide(L)'
;MRNTACYLPNGLTFNVSPVFGGVTFKSADFNIQQNPTFPPGWTIIIHTEKLPKTDQQKDEPEPEKPRDDEDSFTRFTTPTLTRDSLYISYIVNPPTSDFKPVTSPTRHIAMMLWVTLWWYFHEPEPDMHVETAASSMTPRDGRPKGVWRINIKREGIFKGRNLLQKLERMGLIATEDSSVGLQPMETRDSTSWSTMFVSRRSFWQLDPRLFLFTLTPSRGRPSTPPYRSQNVSPVPDGGSPVATPPALAPMEATFHTANMGPFTSVGPFTSGSHLPTYYPPPPLQFTSTNGVRHPVRPKPPHQGEVFYVRYITSMSQYLSFRVAFVPMTAQGASDSRPGTPVTASVTSIAHHLTENICSDLDTLHRWMNVPRVEAMWGEGGEKSVQEKFLLASLTSRHSFPVIGCWDGKPFGYFEIYWVKEDRLGRLVDHVDNYDRGIHLLVGEQEFRGAHRVAVWLSALVHFCFLSDMRTESVVLEPRIDNIKLINYLQEAGFYKEGEVSFPHKHSAIMRIKREYWESPAL
;
A
#
# COMPACT_ATOMS: atom_id res chain seq x y z
N MET A 1 7.27 -9.32 21.93
CA MET A 1 6.13 -9.15 21.03
C MET A 1 5.13 -8.32 21.77
N ARG A 2 4.80 -7.15 21.23
CA ARG A 2 3.90 -6.18 21.86
C ARG A 2 2.51 -6.22 21.24
N ASN A 3 2.41 -6.43 19.92
CA ASN A 3 1.16 -6.38 19.18
C ASN A 3 0.60 -7.79 18.97
N THR A 4 -0.55 -8.09 19.56
CA THR A 4 -1.28 -9.37 19.40
C THR A 4 -2.33 -9.34 18.30
N ALA A 5 -2.48 -8.21 17.62
CA ALA A 5 -3.39 -8.03 16.50
C ALA A 5 -2.69 -7.27 15.38
N CYS A 6 -3.05 -7.59 14.15
CA CYS A 6 -2.55 -6.99 12.93
C CYS A 6 -3.74 -6.46 12.12
N TYR A 7 -3.90 -5.14 12.10
CA TYR A 7 -4.98 -4.44 11.40
C TYR A 7 -4.48 -4.00 10.02
N LEU A 8 -5.12 -4.49 8.96
CA LEU A 8 -4.70 -4.23 7.59
C LEU A 8 -5.49 -3.08 6.93
N PRO A 9 -4.90 -2.36 5.95
CA PRO A 9 -5.58 -1.29 5.21
C PRO A 9 -6.87 -1.70 4.49
N ASN A 10 -7.01 -2.97 4.11
CA ASN A 10 -8.22 -3.49 3.46
C ASN A 10 -9.31 -3.91 4.47
N GLY A 11 -9.04 -3.75 5.77
CA GLY A 11 -9.96 -4.01 6.86
C GLY A 11 -9.90 -5.37 7.50
N LEU A 12 -9.06 -6.25 6.99
CA LEU A 12 -8.88 -7.55 7.61
C LEU A 12 -8.06 -7.41 8.88
N THR A 13 -8.44 -8.20 9.87
CA THR A 13 -7.70 -8.31 11.11
C THR A 13 -7.16 -9.72 11.30
N PHE A 14 -5.89 -9.83 11.68
CA PHE A 14 -5.27 -11.09 12.08
C PHE A 14 -4.88 -11.05 13.55
N ASN A 15 -5.31 -12.06 14.30
CA ASN A 15 -4.82 -12.33 15.64
C ASN A 15 -3.43 -12.97 15.52
N VAL A 16 -2.47 -12.45 16.29
CA VAL A 16 -1.09 -12.94 16.30
C VAL A 16 -0.80 -13.51 17.68
N SER A 17 -0.42 -14.78 17.74
CA SER A 17 -0.11 -15.48 18.99
C SER A 17 1.23 -16.20 18.92
N PRO A 18 2.00 -16.26 20.02
CA PRO A 18 3.30 -16.92 20.05
C PRO A 18 3.16 -18.44 19.86
N VAL A 19 4.14 -19.04 19.17
CA VAL A 19 4.34 -20.49 19.06
C VAL A 19 5.80 -20.84 19.32
N PHE A 20 6.16 -22.13 19.29
CA PHE A 20 7.56 -22.53 19.41
C PHE A 20 8.39 -21.93 18.27
N GLY A 21 9.42 -21.16 18.61
CA GLY A 21 10.32 -20.52 17.64
C GLY A 21 9.75 -19.32 16.86
N GLY A 22 8.50 -18.90 17.07
CA GLY A 22 7.93 -17.80 16.29
C GLY A 22 6.52 -17.41 16.67
N VAL A 23 5.70 -17.05 15.67
CA VAL A 23 4.32 -16.59 15.85
C VAL A 23 3.38 -17.18 14.79
N THR A 24 2.11 -17.31 15.15
CA THR A 24 1.05 -17.74 14.24
C THR A 24 0.04 -16.63 14.04
N PHE A 25 -0.39 -16.44 12.79
CA PHE A 25 -1.41 -15.51 12.36
C PHE A 25 -2.70 -16.28 12.14
N LYS A 26 -3.81 -15.81 12.71
CA LYS A 26 -5.15 -16.38 12.53
C LYS A 26 -6.11 -15.27 12.15
N SER A 27 -6.87 -15.45 11.08
CA SER A 27 -7.88 -14.47 10.68
C SER A 27 -8.89 -14.27 11.81
N ALA A 28 -9.13 -13.02 12.22
CA ALA A 28 -10.14 -12.67 13.23
C ALA A 28 -11.57 -12.75 12.65
N ASP A 29 -11.71 -12.43 11.37
CA ASP A 29 -12.99 -12.31 10.65
C ASP A 29 -13.34 -13.58 9.88
N PHE A 30 -13.10 -14.77 10.45
CA PHE A 30 -13.36 -16.04 9.76
C PHE A 30 -14.87 -16.34 9.68
N ASN A 31 -15.57 -15.56 8.85
CA ASN A 31 -16.90 -15.88 8.36
C ASN A 31 -16.74 -16.52 6.98
N ILE A 32 -16.86 -17.85 6.95
CA ILE A 32 -16.64 -18.74 5.78
C ILE A 32 -17.44 -18.29 4.55
N GLN A 33 -18.51 -17.53 4.74
CA GLN A 33 -19.42 -17.07 3.68
C GLN A 33 -19.03 -15.73 3.03
N GLN A 34 -18.17 -14.91 3.64
CA GLN A 34 -17.88 -13.54 3.16
C GLN A 34 -16.44 -13.29 2.68
N ASN A 35 -15.44 -14.07 3.11
CA ASN A 35 -14.03 -13.85 2.74
C ASN A 35 -13.27 -15.11 2.29
N PRO A 36 -13.55 -15.67 1.09
CA PRO A 36 -12.86 -16.82 0.50
C PRO A 36 -11.35 -16.65 0.26
N THR A 37 -10.84 -15.43 0.39
CA THR A 37 -9.59 -15.01 -0.29
C THR A 37 -8.34 -15.19 0.55
N PHE A 38 -8.45 -15.14 1.88
CA PHE A 38 -7.29 -15.11 2.76
C PHE A 38 -7.09 -16.47 3.43
N PRO A 39 -5.84 -16.95 3.58
CA PRO A 39 -5.60 -18.18 4.30
C PRO A 39 -6.14 -18.05 5.74
N PRO A 40 -6.84 -19.08 6.27
CA PRO A 40 -7.33 -19.09 7.64
C PRO A 40 -6.25 -18.72 8.67
N GLY A 41 -5.00 -19.10 8.39
CA GLY A 41 -3.84 -18.70 9.15
C GLY A 41 -2.53 -19.26 8.59
N TRP A 42 -1.41 -18.77 9.12
CA TRP A 42 -0.08 -19.30 8.82
C TRP A 42 0.83 -19.11 10.02
N THR A 43 1.92 -19.86 10.05
CA THR A 43 2.93 -19.80 11.11
C THR A 43 4.26 -19.39 10.53
N ILE A 44 4.92 -18.46 11.20
CA ILE A 44 6.28 -18.03 10.90
C ILE A 44 7.20 -18.41 12.06
N ILE A 45 8.46 -18.63 11.72
CA ILE A 45 9.55 -18.79 12.67
C ILE A 45 10.42 -17.55 12.58
N ILE A 46 10.81 -17.00 13.73
CA ILE A 46 11.70 -15.84 13.83
C ILE A 46 12.84 -16.20 14.78
N HIS A 47 14.05 -16.20 14.25
CA HIS A 47 15.27 -16.43 15.00
C HIS A 47 16.02 -15.11 15.17
N THR A 48 16.53 -14.87 16.37
CA THR A 48 17.43 -13.74 16.63
C THR A 48 18.83 -14.28 16.92
N GLU A 49 19.79 -13.94 16.07
CA GLU A 49 21.20 -14.34 16.23
C GLU A 49 21.78 -13.78 17.53
N LYS A 50 22.55 -14.59 18.29
CA LYS A 50 23.25 -14.11 19.50
C LYS A 50 24.32 -13.08 19.10
N LEU A 51 24.58 -12.11 19.98
CA LEU A 51 25.73 -11.22 19.82
C LEU A 51 27.02 -12.06 19.90
N PRO A 52 28.03 -11.82 19.04
CA PRO A 52 29.32 -12.47 19.20
C PRO A 52 29.90 -12.14 20.57
N LYS A 53 30.35 -13.17 21.31
CA LYS A 53 31.04 -13.00 22.60
C LYS A 53 32.22 -12.03 22.39
N THR A 54 32.26 -10.93 23.14
CA THR A 54 33.41 -10.01 23.16
C THR A 54 34.65 -10.76 23.68
N ASP A 55 35.86 -10.33 23.30
CA ASP A 55 37.11 -11.05 23.63
C ASP A 55 37.34 -11.25 25.14
N GLN A 56 36.63 -10.54 26.02
CA GLN A 56 36.65 -10.74 27.48
C GLN A 56 35.83 -11.95 27.99
N GLN A 57 34.97 -12.55 27.16
CA GLN A 57 34.16 -13.73 27.50
C GLN A 57 34.70 -15.03 26.87
N LYS A 58 35.87 -14.98 26.20
CA LYS A 58 36.52 -16.16 25.62
C LYS A 58 37.38 -16.96 26.61
N ASP A 59 37.60 -16.45 27.82
CA ASP A 59 38.49 -17.06 28.81
C ASP A 59 37.83 -18.07 29.76
N GLU A 60 36.52 -18.35 29.61
CA GLU A 60 35.89 -19.47 30.33
C GLU A 60 35.90 -20.76 29.48
N PRO A 61 36.46 -21.87 29.98
CA PRO A 61 36.46 -23.14 29.24
C PRO A 61 35.07 -23.76 29.24
N GLU A 62 34.35 -23.67 28.12
CA GLU A 62 33.12 -24.43 27.89
C GLU A 62 33.45 -25.90 27.56
N PRO A 63 32.71 -26.89 28.11
CA PRO A 63 32.93 -28.30 27.80
C PRO A 63 32.57 -28.59 26.35
N GLU A 64 33.43 -29.34 25.64
CA GLU A 64 33.25 -29.76 24.25
C GLU A 64 31.91 -30.49 24.06
N LYS A 65 30.90 -29.76 23.58
CA LYS A 65 29.70 -30.32 22.99
C LYS A 65 29.77 -30.18 21.46
N PRO A 66 29.19 -31.12 20.70
CA PRO A 66 29.17 -31.04 19.25
C PRO A 66 28.49 -29.72 18.83
N ARG A 67 29.07 -29.05 17.85
CA ARG A 67 28.56 -27.79 17.27
C ARG A 67 27.26 -28.05 16.53
N ASP A 68 26.14 -28.05 17.26
CA ASP A 68 24.82 -27.91 16.66
C ASP A 68 24.59 -26.41 16.35
N ASP A 69 24.27 -26.10 15.09
CA ASP A 69 23.93 -24.74 14.64
C ASP A 69 22.77 -24.10 15.44
N GLU A 70 21.99 -24.91 16.17
CA GLU A 70 20.91 -24.46 17.06
C GLU A 70 21.38 -23.59 18.23
N ASP A 71 22.64 -23.69 18.67
CA ASP A 71 23.12 -22.95 19.85
C ASP A 71 23.46 -21.48 19.56
N SER A 72 23.37 -21.05 18.30
CA SER A 72 23.69 -19.67 17.86
C SER A 72 22.51 -18.70 17.90
N PHE A 73 21.28 -19.20 18.08
CA PHE A 73 20.06 -18.40 18.02
C PHE A 73 19.36 -18.28 19.37
N THR A 74 18.53 -17.25 19.51
CA THR A 74 17.65 -17.04 20.67
C THR A 74 16.21 -16.84 20.23
N ARG A 75 15.28 -17.10 21.14
CA ARG A 75 13.86 -16.87 20.93
C ARG A 75 13.61 -15.38 20.67
N PHE A 76 12.87 -15.08 19.62
CA PHE A 76 12.42 -13.72 19.33
C PHE A 76 11.61 -13.13 20.50
N THR A 77 12.04 -11.96 20.98
CA THR A 77 11.37 -11.21 22.05
C THR A 77 10.99 -9.82 21.59
N THR A 78 11.91 -9.09 20.99
CA THR A 78 11.70 -7.75 20.41
C THR A 78 12.50 -7.66 19.12
N PRO A 79 12.11 -6.81 18.16
CA PRO A 79 12.92 -6.56 16.98
C PRO A 79 14.37 -6.21 17.32
N THR A 80 15.28 -6.65 16.46
CA THR A 80 16.67 -6.21 16.45
C THR A 80 16.97 -5.44 15.16
N LEU A 81 18.08 -4.70 15.14
CA LEU A 81 18.44 -3.87 14.00
C LEU A 81 18.67 -4.69 12.72
N THR A 82 19.42 -5.79 12.81
CA THR A 82 19.82 -6.62 11.65
C THR A 82 19.93 -8.12 11.93
N ARG A 83 19.69 -8.57 13.17
CA ARG A 83 19.97 -9.96 13.63
C ARG A 83 18.74 -10.88 13.57
N ASP A 84 17.59 -10.34 13.20
CA ASP A 84 16.38 -11.13 13.08
C ASP A 84 16.31 -11.80 11.71
N SER A 85 15.90 -13.06 11.71
CA SER A 85 15.73 -13.87 10.52
C SER A 85 14.37 -14.55 10.55
N LEU A 86 13.62 -14.51 9.45
CA LEU A 86 12.28 -15.09 9.36
C LEU A 86 12.13 -16.09 8.20
N TYR A 87 11.28 -17.09 8.41
CA TYR A 87 10.69 -17.87 7.32
C TYR A 87 9.26 -18.32 7.65
N ILE A 88 8.46 -18.60 6.62
CA ILE A 88 7.12 -19.19 6.80
C ILE A 88 7.28 -20.71 6.92
N SER A 89 6.91 -21.27 8.07
CA SER A 89 7.04 -22.70 8.35
C SER A 89 5.84 -23.51 7.87
N TYR A 90 4.63 -22.97 8.02
CA TYR A 90 3.39 -23.70 7.74
C TYR A 90 2.23 -22.77 7.36
N ILE A 91 1.34 -23.22 6.47
CA ILE A 91 0.10 -22.52 6.07
C ILE A 91 -1.10 -23.41 6.39
N VAL A 92 -2.15 -22.84 6.98
CA VAL A 92 -3.46 -23.49 7.13
C VAL A 92 -4.25 -23.26 5.84
N ASN A 93 -4.59 -24.33 5.13
CA ASN A 93 -5.46 -24.25 3.95
C ASN A 93 -6.93 -24.46 4.34
N PRO A 94 -7.89 -23.76 3.70
CA PRO A 94 -9.31 -24.04 3.90
C PRO A 94 -9.69 -25.43 3.35
N PRO A 95 -10.80 -26.04 3.83
CA PRO A 95 -11.30 -27.30 3.29
C PRO A 95 -11.55 -27.24 1.77
N THR A 96 -11.09 -28.25 1.04
CA THR A 96 -11.10 -28.30 -0.44
C THR A 96 -12.50 -28.41 -1.07
N SER A 97 -13.54 -28.68 -0.28
CA SER A 97 -14.94 -28.78 -0.75
C SER A 97 -15.53 -27.42 -1.13
N ASP A 98 -15.03 -26.34 -0.52
CA ASP A 98 -15.74 -25.06 -0.50
C ASP A 98 -15.06 -24.00 -1.40
N PHE A 99 -13.81 -24.24 -1.82
CA PHE A 99 -13.01 -23.26 -2.56
C PHE A 99 -12.21 -23.90 -3.70
N LYS A 100 -12.09 -23.18 -4.83
CA LYS A 100 -11.17 -23.56 -5.90
C LYS A 100 -9.71 -23.44 -5.40
N PRO A 101 -8.80 -24.31 -5.87
CA PRO A 101 -7.38 -24.16 -5.59
C PRO A 101 -6.90 -22.78 -6.03
N VAL A 102 -5.99 -22.24 -5.23
CA VAL A 102 -5.34 -20.96 -5.42
C VAL A 102 -4.84 -20.77 -6.87
N THR A 103 -5.31 -19.73 -7.56
CA THR A 103 -4.88 -19.41 -8.95
C THR A 103 -3.39 -19.06 -9.03
N SER A 104 -2.79 -18.53 -7.96
CA SER A 104 -1.35 -18.24 -7.89
C SER A 104 -0.79 -18.46 -6.47
N PRO A 105 -0.12 -19.61 -6.22
CA PRO A 105 0.48 -19.91 -4.91
C PRO A 105 1.54 -18.88 -4.49
N THR A 106 2.33 -18.39 -5.45
CA THR A 106 3.33 -17.33 -5.21
C THR A 106 2.69 -16.06 -4.67
N ARG A 107 1.57 -15.60 -5.24
CA ARG A 107 0.90 -14.38 -4.77
C ARG A 107 0.35 -14.52 -3.35
N HIS A 108 -0.10 -15.71 -2.95
CA HIS A 108 -0.52 -15.97 -1.57
C HIS A 108 0.66 -15.89 -0.61
N ILE A 109 1.79 -16.50 -0.97
CA ILE A 109 3.02 -16.43 -0.17
C ILE A 109 3.50 -14.98 -0.04
N ALA A 110 3.46 -14.21 -1.12
CA ALA A 110 3.79 -12.79 -1.10
C ALA A 110 2.87 -12.00 -0.17
N MET A 111 1.56 -12.25 -0.22
CA MET A 111 0.58 -11.64 0.68
C MET A 111 0.86 -11.99 2.16
N MET A 112 1.08 -13.27 2.48
CA MET A 112 1.39 -13.69 3.86
C MET A 112 2.69 -13.05 4.36
N LEU A 113 3.74 -13.03 3.53
CA LEU A 113 4.99 -12.36 3.87
C LEU A 113 4.78 -10.86 4.08
N TRP A 114 4.02 -10.19 3.20
CA TRP A 114 3.71 -8.77 3.35
C TRP A 114 2.93 -8.48 4.64
N VAL A 115 1.93 -9.30 5.00
CA VAL A 115 1.17 -9.16 6.26
C VAL A 115 2.06 -9.43 7.48
N THR A 116 2.97 -10.40 7.39
CA THR A 116 3.97 -10.66 8.43
C THR A 116 4.90 -9.46 8.61
N LEU A 117 5.39 -8.87 7.53
CA LEU A 117 6.26 -7.69 7.56
C LEU A 117 5.52 -6.45 8.07
N TRP A 118 4.24 -6.30 7.71
CA TRP A 118 3.36 -5.27 8.26
C TRP A 118 3.34 -5.38 9.78
N TRP A 119 3.01 -6.54 10.33
CA TRP A 119 3.02 -6.74 11.78
C TRP A 119 4.40 -6.50 12.40
N TYR A 120 5.48 -7.03 11.80
CA TYR A 120 6.83 -6.92 12.34
C TYR A 120 7.31 -5.46 12.42
N PHE A 121 7.07 -4.65 11.38
CA PHE A 121 7.43 -3.23 11.39
C PHE A 121 6.46 -2.33 12.18
N HIS A 122 5.40 -2.90 12.77
CA HIS A 122 4.60 -2.22 13.81
C HIS A 122 5.09 -2.54 15.24
N GLU A 123 5.98 -3.52 15.43
CA GLU A 123 6.63 -3.72 16.73
C GLU A 123 7.52 -2.51 17.08
N PRO A 124 7.90 -2.34 18.37
CA PRO A 124 8.74 -1.22 18.79
C PRO A 124 10.04 -1.14 18.00
N GLU A 125 10.42 0.07 17.59
CA GLU A 125 11.68 0.33 16.91
C GLU A 125 12.86 -0.13 17.79
N PRO A 126 13.81 -0.93 17.26
CA PRO A 126 15.02 -1.30 17.98
C PRO A 126 15.94 -0.09 18.15
N ASP A 127 17.00 -0.23 18.95
CA ASP A 127 18.06 0.78 18.95
C ASP A 127 18.69 0.87 17.55
N MET A 128 18.61 2.05 16.95
CA MET A 128 19.10 2.31 15.61
C MET A 128 20.63 2.51 15.55
N HIS A 129 21.30 2.68 16.70
CA HIS A 129 22.74 2.95 16.73
C HIS A 129 23.55 1.67 16.52
N VAL A 130 24.59 1.79 15.70
CA VAL A 130 25.55 0.71 15.44
C VAL A 130 26.76 0.87 16.35
N GLU A 131 27.10 -0.22 17.04
CA GLU A 131 28.33 -0.30 17.83
C GLU A 131 29.47 -0.82 16.96
N THR A 132 30.47 0.02 16.76
CA THR A 132 31.71 -0.34 16.05
C THR A 132 32.89 0.05 16.91
N ALA A 133 34.04 -0.60 16.71
CA ALA A 133 35.27 -0.19 17.39
C ALA A 133 35.59 1.30 17.16
N ALA A 134 35.30 1.81 15.96
CA ALA A 134 35.49 3.21 15.58
C ALA A 134 34.52 4.19 16.28
N SER A 135 33.31 3.75 16.66
CA SER A 135 32.31 4.58 17.35
C SER A 135 32.33 4.43 18.88
N SER A 136 33.30 3.70 19.42
CA SER A 136 33.43 3.41 20.87
C SER A 136 33.54 4.68 21.73
N MET A 137 34.29 5.68 21.24
CA MET A 137 34.49 6.98 21.90
C MET A 137 33.40 8.01 21.55
N THR A 138 32.52 7.71 20.60
CA THR A 138 31.45 8.62 20.17
C THR A 138 30.29 8.57 21.17
N PRO A 139 29.81 9.72 21.67
CA PRO A 139 28.59 9.78 22.50
C PRO A 139 27.43 9.08 21.80
N ARG A 140 26.55 8.43 22.58
CA ARG A 140 25.50 7.54 22.06
C ARG A 140 24.69 8.18 20.91
N ASP A 141 24.21 9.40 21.11
CA ASP A 141 23.35 10.10 20.14
C ASP A 141 24.09 10.51 18.85
N GLY A 142 25.42 10.57 18.89
CA GLY A 142 26.27 10.85 17.73
C GLY A 142 26.78 9.58 17.04
N ARG A 143 26.46 8.38 17.55
CA ARG A 143 26.91 7.13 16.93
C ARG A 143 26.24 6.92 15.56
N PRO A 144 26.90 6.21 14.63
CA PRO A 144 26.31 5.86 13.35
C PRO A 144 24.98 5.14 13.54
N LYS A 145 23.99 5.48 12.71
CA LYS A 145 22.69 4.79 12.68
C LYS A 145 22.68 3.75 11.55
N GLY A 146 22.20 2.56 11.86
CA GLY A 146 22.02 1.48 10.89
C GLY A 146 20.62 1.49 10.29
N VAL A 147 20.33 0.48 9.49
CA VAL A 147 19.02 0.30 8.87
C VAL A 147 18.31 -0.86 9.55
N TRP A 148 17.11 -0.62 10.07
CA TRP A 148 16.29 -1.69 10.61
C TRP A 148 15.77 -2.58 9.49
N ARG A 149 16.25 -3.83 9.48
CA ARG A 149 15.88 -4.85 8.50
C ARG A 149 15.73 -6.22 9.15
N ILE A 150 14.94 -7.07 8.50
CA ILE A 150 14.80 -8.47 8.85
C ILE A 150 15.30 -9.34 7.69
N ASN A 151 16.06 -10.38 8.01
CA ASN A 151 16.59 -11.32 7.02
C ASN A 151 15.51 -12.35 6.66
N ILE A 152 15.45 -12.75 5.39
CA ILE A 152 14.56 -13.79 4.90
C ILE A 152 15.38 -15.05 4.71
N LYS A 153 15.10 -16.11 5.49
CA LYS A 153 15.80 -17.38 5.36
C LYS A 153 15.17 -18.25 4.28
N ARG A 154 16.01 -18.93 3.50
CA ARG A 154 15.58 -19.93 2.51
C ARG A 154 15.17 -21.24 3.20
N GLU A 155 14.13 -21.14 4.02
CA GLU A 155 13.62 -22.22 4.85
C GLU A 155 12.10 -22.37 4.74
N GLY A 156 11.57 -23.50 5.23
CA GLY A 156 10.16 -23.84 5.10
C GLY A 156 9.66 -23.68 3.67
N ILE A 157 8.66 -22.82 3.49
CA ILE A 157 7.98 -22.59 2.21
C ILE A 157 8.88 -21.86 1.20
N PHE A 158 9.89 -21.12 1.67
CA PHE A 158 10.84 -20.40 0.82
C PHE A 158 11.85 -21.30 0.10
N LYS A 159 11.87 -22.62 0.38
CA LYS A 159 12.67 -23.61 -0.37
C LYS A 159 12.11 -23.91 -1.77
N GLY A 160 10.92 -23.39 -2.11
CA GLY A 160 10.29 -23.60 -3.42
C GLY A 160 11.11 -23.02 -4.59
N ARG A 161 11.13 -23.74 -5.72
CA ARG A 161 11.85 -23.34 -6.95
C ARG A 161 11.28 -22.02 -7.52
N ASN A 162 12.15 -21.08 -7.89
CA ASN A 162 11.82 -19.77 -8.49
C ASN A 162 10.88 -18.88 -7.63
N LEU A 163 10.61 -19.24 -6.36
CA LEU A 163 9.73 -18.45 -5.50
C LEU A 163 10.39 -17.13 -5.12
N LEU A 164 11.65 -17.19 -4.67
CA LEU A 164 12.42 -16.03 -4.19
C LEU A 164 12.64 -15.00 -5.31
N GLN A 165 13.01 -15.46 -6.51
CA GLN A 165 13.05 -14.63 -7.71
C GLN A 165 11.74 -13.87 -7.97
N LYS A 166 10.59 -14.51 -7.76
CA LYS A 166 9.29 -13.86 -7.97
C LYS A 166 9.00 -12.83 -6.87
N LEU A 167 9.36 -13.12 -5.63
CA LEU A 167 9.22 -12.17 -4.51
C LEU A 167 10.14 -10.95 -4.67
N GLU A 168 11.35 -11.16 -5.19
CA GLU A 168 12.31 -10.09 -5.50
C GLU A 168 11.81 -9.23 -6.68
N ARG A 169 11.30 -9.84 -7.76
CA ARG A 169 10.63 -9.12 -8.86
C ARG A 169 9.37 -8.37 -8.46
N MET A 170 8.70 -8.79 -7.38
CA MET A 170 7.58 -8.06 -6.77
C MET A 170 8.06 -6.87 -5.93
N GLY A 171 9.37 -6.74 -5.67
CA GLY A 171 9.96 -5.74 -4.78
C GLY A 171 9.81 -6.07 -3.28
N LEU A 172 9.30 -7.26 -2.92
CA LEU A 172 9.00 -7.60 -1.53
C LEU A 172 10.24 -8.00 -0.73
N ILE A 173 11.25 -8.57 -1.41
CA ILE A 173 12.55 -8.94 -0.82
C ILE A 173 13.69 -8.37 -1.67
N ALA A 174 14.84 -8.15 -1.05
CA ALA A 174 16.09 -7.79 -1.71
C ALA A 174 17.19 -8.78 -1.34
N THR A 175 18.25 -8.83 -2.15
CA THR A 175 19.48 -9.61 -1.89
C THR A 175 20.68 -8.67 -1.90
N GLU A 176 21.66 -8.93 -1.04
CA GLU A 176 22.95 -8.21 -1.07
C GLU A 176 23.85 -8.72 -2.22
N ASP A 177 23.70 -9.98 -2.59
CA ASP A 177 24.41 -10.58 -3.72
C ASP A 177 23.69 -10.25 -5.03
N SER A 178 24.31 -9.37 -5.83
CA SER A 178 23.85 -8.99 -7.17
C SER A 178 24.53 -9.80 -8.28
N SER A 179 25.36 -10.78 -7.93
CA SER A 179 26.04 -11.62 -8.91
C SER A 179 25.07 -12.59 -9.58
N VAL A 180 25.41 -12.99 -10.81
CA VAL A 180 24.63 -13.99 -11.56
C VAL A 180 24.75 -15.39 -10.93
N GLY A 181 25.88 -15.67 -10.26
CA GLY A 181 26.24 -16.99 -9.77
C GLY A 181 26.78 -17.95 -10.85
N LEU A 182 27.36 -19.06 -10.40
CA LEU A 182 27.93 -20.11 -11.28
C LEU A 182 26.97 -21.26 -11.58
N GLN A 183 25.84 -21.34 -10.86
CA GLN A 183 24.90 -22.44 -11.01
C GLN A 183 23.93 -22.17 -12.17
N PRO A 184 23.86 -23.04 -13.19
CA PRO A 184 23.01 -22.83 -14.36
C PRO A 184 21.50 -22.95 -14.07
N MET A 185 21.14 -23.54 -12.92
CA MET A 185 19.77 -23.59 -12.42
C MET A 185 19.76 -23.44 -10.89
N GLU A 186 18.69 -22.84 -10.36
CA GLU A 186 18.46 -22.82 -8.91
C GLU A 186 18.34 -24.25 -8.36
N THR A 187 19.36 -24.67 -7.62
CA THR A 187 19.32 -25.90 -6.81
C THR A 187 18.83 -25.56 -5.40
N ARG A 188 18.43 -26.59 -4.63
CA ARG A 188 18.05 -26.42 -3.21
C ARG A 188 19.19 -25.87 -2.37
N ASP A 189 20.43 -26.13 -2.79
CA ASP A 189 21.66 -25.73 -2.11
C ASP A 189 22.32 -24.50 -2.76
N SER A 190 21.60 -23.78 -3.63
CA SER A 190 22.09 -22.54 -4.23
C SER A 190 22.32 -21.47 -3.15
N THR A 191 23.57 -21.01 -3.06
CA THR A 191 24.03 -19.93 -2.18
C THR A 191 23.58 -18.54 -2.64
N SER A 192 23.14 -18.41 -3.90
CA SER A 192 22.74 -17.13 -4.53
C SER A 192 21.55 -16.45 -3.85
N TRP A 193 20.80 -17.18 -3.01
CA TRP A 193 19.68 -16.66 -2.22
C TRP A 193 19.87 -16.87 -0.72
N SER A 194 21.12 -16.78 -0.25
CA SER A 194 21.44 -16.95 1.18
C SER A 194 21.28 -15.67 2.00
N THR A 195 21.45 -14.49 1.38
CA THR A 195 21.50 -13.17 2.05
C THR A 195 20.35 -12.27 1.61
N MET A 196 19.12 -12.72 1.86
CA MET A 196 17.92 -11.95 1.54
C MET A 196 17.45 -11.14 2.74
N PHE A 197 16.89 -9.96 2.50
CA PHE A 197 16.37 -9.10 3.56
C PHE A 197 15.23 -8.21 3.09
N VAL A 198 14.54 -7.61 4.07
CA VAL A 198 13.58 -6.53 3.87
C VAL A 198 13.88 -5.44 4.87
N SER A 199 14.10 -4.21 4.41
CA SER A 199 14.25 -3.05 5.29
C SER A 199 12.89 -2.43 5.61
N ARG A 200 12.75 -1.81 6.79
CA ARG A 200 11.55 -1.06 7.15
C ARG A 200 11.19 -0.02 6.10
N ARG A 201 12.20 0.74 5.68
CA ARG A 201 12.03 1.84 4.75
C ARG A 201 11.58 1.40 3.36
N SER A 202 12.11 0.29 2.84
CA SER A 202 11.65 -0.28 1.57
C SER A 202 10.22 -0.82 1.70
N PHE A 203 9.90 -1.48 2.82
CA PHE A 203 8.57 -2.04 3.06
C PHE A 203 7.47 -0.96 3.01
N TRP A 204 7.67 0.17 3.68
CA TRP A 204 6.71 1.28 3.70
C TRP A 204 6.58 2.04 2.39
N GLN A 205 7.38 1.70 1.38
CA GLN A 205 7.26 2.25 0.04
C GLN A 205 6.61 1.28 -0.95
N LEU A 206 6.16 0.12 -0.46
CA LEU A 206 5.40 -0.85 -1.23
C LEU A 206 3.90 -0.58 -1.11
N ASP A 207 3.24 -0.45 -2.25
CA ASP A 207 1.79 -0.27 -2.27
C ASP A 207 1.07 -1.54 -1.78
N PRO A 208 0.27 -1.46 -0.70
CA PRO A 208 -0.46 -2.60 -0.16
C PRO A 208 -1.38 -3.26 -1.19
N ARG A 209 -1.87 -2.53 -2.20
CA ARG A 209 -2.78 -3.06 -3.23
C ARG A 209 -2.12 -4.11 -4.13
N LEU A 210 -0.79 -4.15 -4.19
CA LEU A 210 -0.05 -5.19 -4.91
C LEU A 210 -0.13 -6.55 -4.22
N PHE A 211 -0.34 -6.57 -2.90
CA PHE A 211 -0.27 -7.77 -2.06
C PHE A 211 -1.62 -8.12 -1.42
N LEU A 212 -2.44 -7.11 -1.10
CA LEU A 212 -3.78 -7.25 -0.52
C LEU A 212 -4.84 -7.24 -1.63
N PHE A 213 -4.97 -8.35 -2.36
CA PHE A 213 -5.98 -8.50 -3.41
C PHE A 213 -7.14 -9.40 -2.94
N THR A 214 -8.34 -9.12 -3.44
CA THR A 214 -9.52 -9.98 -3.26
C THR A 214 -9.60 -10.99 -4.41
N LEU A 215 -9.72 -12.29 -4.14
CA LEU A 215 -9.97 -13.30 -5.16
C LEU A 215 -11.47 -13.34 -5.43
N THR A 216 -11.85 -13.32 -6.71
CA THR A 216 -13.25 -13.34 -7.11
C THR A 216 -13.89 -14.68 -6.68
N PRO A 217 -15.03 -14.65 -5.95
CA PRO A 217 -15.78 -15.86 -5.67
C PRO A 217 -16.25 -16.49 -6.98
N SER A 218 -16.02 -17.79 -7.14
CA SER A 218 -16.52 -18.53 -8.29
C SER A 218 -18.03 -18.70 -8.16
N ARG A 219 -18.84 -17.81 -8.77
CA ARG A 219 -20.16 -18.27 -9.23
C ARG A 219 -19.88 -19.38 -10.23
N GLY A 220 -20.26 -20.61 -9.88
CA GLY A 220 -20.16 -21.74 -10.81
C GLY A 220 -20.69 -21.30 -12.16
N ARG A 221 -20.01 -21.68 -13.25
CA ARG A 221 -20.66 -21.64 -14.56
C ARG A 221 -22.02 -22.30 -14.36
N PRO A 222 -23.15 -21.69 -14.76
CA PRO A 222 -24.40 -22.43 -14.75
C PRO A 222 -24.10 -23.67 -15.58
N SER A 223 -24.21 -24.83 -14.93
CA SER A 223 -24.26 -26.10 -15.64
C SER A 223 -25.28 -25.91 -16.74
N THR A 224 -24.85 -25.97 -17.99
CA THR A 224 -25.78 -26.14 -19.09
C THR A 224 -26.71 -27.27 -18.68
N PRO A 225 -28.03 -27.01 -18.56
CA PRO A 225 -28.94 -28.03 -18.09
C PRO A 225 -28.82 -29.24 -19.03
N PRO A 226 -28.86 -30.48 -18.51
CA PRO A 226 -28.87 -31.64 -19.39
C PRO A 226 -30.06 -31.48 -20.34
N TYR A 227 -29.80 -31.69 -21.62
CA TYR A 227 -30.82 -31.71 -22.67
C TYR A 227 -32.00 -32.55 -22.16
N ARG A 228 -33.14 -31.90 -21.86
CA ARG A 228 -34.38 -32.62 -21.65
C ARG A 228 -34.69 -33.30 -22.98
N SER A 229 -34.66 -34.63 -22.98
CA SER A 229 -35.29 -35.44 -24.01
C SER A 229 -36.79 -35.11 -24.02
N GLN A 230 -37.19 -34.14 -24.85
CA GLN A 230 -38.58 -34.00 -25.22
C GLN A 230 -38.90 -35.10 -26.23
N ASN A 231 -39.80 -35.99 -25.84
CA ASN A 231 -40.50 -36.88 -26.75
C ASN A 231 -41.17 -36.03 -27.83
N VAL A 232 -40.72 -36.16 -29.07
CA VAL A 232 -41.42 -35.66 -30.25
C VAL A 232 -42.11 -36.85 -30.90
N SER A 233 -43.44 -36.85 -30.88
CA SER A 233 -44.26 -37.66 -31.78
C SER A 233 -44.35 -36.96 -33.15
N PRO A 234 -44.45 -37.69 -34.27
CA PRO A 234 -44.09 -37.20 -35.60
C PRO A 234 -45.29 -36.63 -36.39
N VAL A 235 -45.01 -36.15 -37.63
CA VAL A 235 -45.91 -35.95 -38.83
C VAL A 235 -45.93 -34.46 -39.31
N PRO A 236 -45.98 -34.13 -40.64
CA PRO A 236 -44.87 -34.17 -41.61
C PRO A 236 -44.75 -32.86 -42.47
N ASP A 237 -43.70 -32.82 -43.31
CA ASP A 237 -43.55 -32.09 -44.59
C ASP A 237 -44.03 -30.64 -44.82
N GLY A 238 -43.08 -29.81 -45.29
CA GLY A 238 -43.33 -28.83 -46.36
C GLY A 238 -42.77 -27.42 -46.16
N GLY A 239 -41.70 -27.09 -46.89
CA GLY A 239 -41.41 -25.71 -47.31
C GLY A 239 -40.17 -25.01 -46.72
N SER A 240 -39.12 -24.86 -47.53
CA SER A 240 -38.08 -23.80 -47.40
C SER A 240 -38.62 -22.45 -47.93
N PRO A 241 -37.89 -21.31 -47.91
CA PRO A 241 -36.79 -20.82 -47.06
C PRO A 241 -37.05 -19.36 -46.58
N VAL A 242 -36.13 -18.73 -45.82
CA VAL A 242 -35.50 -17.41 -46.13
C VAL A 242 -34.44 -17.12 -45.06
N ALA A 243 -33.25 -16.78 -45.54
CA ALA A 243 -32.06 -16.46 -44.75
C ALA A 243 -32.03 -14.99 -44.32
N THR A 244 -31.60 -14.74 -43.09
CA THR A 244 -31.05 -13.46 -42.62
C THR A 244 -29.65 -13.72 -42.04
N PRO A 245 -28.61 -12.97 -42.44
CA PRO A 245 -27.26 -13.20 -41.96
C PRO A 245 -27.09 -12.64 -40.54
N PRO A 246 -26.50 -13.37 -39.58
CA PRO A 246 -26.17 -12.77 -38.29
C PRO A 246 -24.91 -11.91 -38.42
N ALA A 247 -25.00 -10.71 -37.86
CA ALA A 247 -23.90 -9.78 -37.67
C ALA A 247 -22.74 -10.44 -36.90
N LEU A 248 -21.52 -10.16 -37.36
CA LEU A 248 -20.26 -10.57 -36.74
C LEU A 248 -20.16 -10.03 -35.31
N ALA A 249 -20.35 -10.90 -34.32
CA ALA A 249 -19.82 -10.68 -32.98
C ALA A 249 -18.31 -10.96 -32.99
N PRO A 250 -17.48 -10.24 -32.21
CA PRO A 250 -16.07 -10.53 -32.12
C PRO A 250 -15.88 -11.90 -31.46
N MET A 251 -15.38 -12.86 -32.23
CA MET A 251 -14.93 -14.14 -31.71
C MET A 251 -13.84 -13.90 -30.66
N GLU A 252 -14.12 -14.28 -29.41
CA GLU A 252 -13.08 -14.59 -28.45
C GLU A 252 -12.17 -15.66 -29.07
N ALA A 253 -10.93 -15.27 -29.36
CA ALA A 253 -9.90 -16.16 -29.86
C ALA A 253 -9.64 -17.25 -28.82
N THR A 254 -10.33 -18.38 -28.98
CA THR A 254 -10.10 -19.58 -28.19
C THR A 254 -8.85 -20.24 -28.77
N PHE A 255 -7.68 -19.90 -28.22
CA PHE A 255 -6.46 -20.64 -28.53
C PHE A 255 -6.50 -21.99 -27.81
N HIS A 256 -6.98 -23.00 -28.52
CA HIS A 256 -6.77 -24.40 -28.15
C HIS A 256 -5.29 -24.73 -28.32
N THR A 257 -4.51 -24.79 -27.23
CA THR A 257 -3.21 -25.45 -27.26
C THR A 257 -3.44 -26.96 -27.18
N ALA A 258 -3.77 -27.56 -28.32
CA ALA A 258 -3.64 -29.00 -28.54
C ALA A 258 -2.22 -29.30 -29.04
N ASN A 259 -1.56 -30.28 -28.42
CA ASN A 259 -0.37 -31.01 -28.87
C ASN A 259 0.81 -30.22 -29.49
N MET A 260 1.86 -30.00 -28.71
CA MET A 260 3.24 -29.82 -29.21
C MET A 260 4.22 -30.57 -28.30
N GLY A 261 5.28 -31.13 -28.90
CA GLY A 261 6.25 -32.09 -28.35
C GLY A 261 7.20 -31.59 -27.24
N PRO A 262 8.41 -32.17 -27.08
CA PRO A 262 9.14 -32.23 -25.80
C PRO A 262 9.82 -30.94 -25.33
N PHE A 263 9.43 -29.77 -25.85
CA PHE A 263 9.90 -28.47 -25.36
C PHE A 263 8.83 -27.83 -24.48
N THR A 264 8.93 -28.04 -23.16
CA THR A 264 8.19 -27.25 -22.17
C THR A 264 8.75 -25.82 -22.19
N SER A 265 8.18 -24.95 -23.04
CA SER A 265 8.62 -23.56 -23.17
C SER A 265 8.21 -22.72 -21.95
N VAL A 266 8.81 -22.97 -20.79
CA VAL A 266 8.72 -22.08 -19.62
C VAL A 266 9.76 -20.96 -19.82
N GLY A 267 9.52 -20.10 -20.82
CA GLY A 267 10.33 -18.92 -21.06
C GLY A 267 10.01 -17.79 -20.07
N PRO A 268 10.80 -16.70 -20.03
CA PRO A 268 10.58 -15.56 -19.12
C PRO A 268 9.22 -14.86 -19.33
N PHE A 269 8.52 -15.18 -20.42
CA PHE A 269 7.21 -14.64 -20.79
C PHE A 269 6.02 -15.49 -20.34
N THR A 270 6.24 -16.66 -19.71
CA THR A 270 5.13 -17.49 -19.21
C THR A 270 4.68 -17.03 -17.82
N SER A 271 3.45 -16.51 -17.71
CA SER A 271 2.78 -16.20 -16.44
C SER A 271 1.53 -17.07 -16.28
N GLY A 272 1.49 -17.89 -15.24
CA GLY A 272 0.30 -18.72 -14.93
C GLY A 272 -0.94 -17.91 -14.54
N SER A 273 -0.80 -16.61 -14.30
CA SER A 273 -1.91 -15.70 -13.97
C SER A 273 -2.42 -14.87 -15.15
N HIS A 274 -1.78 -14.96 -16.32
CA HIS A 274 -2.01 -14.12 -17.51
C HIS A 274 -1.90 -12.60 -17.29
N LEU A 275 -1.57 -12.14 -16.08
CA LEU A 275 -1.30 -10.75 -15.75
C LEU A 275 0.16 -10.57 -15.30
N PRO A 276 0.76 -9.39 -15.55
CA PRO A 276 2.01 -9.00 -14.92
C PRO A 276 1.91 -9.10 -13.39
N THR A 277 3.01 -9.50 -12.77
CA THR A 277 3.12 -9.55 -11.30
C THR A 277 3.45 -8.18 -10.71
N TYR A 278 4.01 -7.30 -11.54
CA TYR A 278 4.33 -5.91 -11.25
C TYR A 278 4.00 -5.08 -12.50
N TYR A 279 3.42 -3.91 -12.30
CA TYR A 279 3.16 -2.95 -13.38
C TYR A 279 4.18 -1.82 -13.22
N PRO A 280 5.22 -1.76 -14.07
CA PRO A 280 6.17 -0.65 -14.02
C PRO A 280 5.48 0.67 -14.37
N PRO A 281 6.03 1.82 -13.94
CA PRO A 281 5.55 3.12 -14.39
C PRO A 281 5.47 3.16 -15.93
N PRO A 282 4.36 3.67 -16.50
CA PRO A 282 4.22 3.73 -17.95
C PRO A 282 5.29 4.64 -18.56
N PRO A 283 5.71 4.38 -19.81
CA PRO A 283 6.60 5.26 -20.56
C PRO A 283 6.11 6.72 -20.51
N LEU A 284 7.06 7.66 -20.38
CA LEU A 284 6.74 9.07 -20.21
C LEU A 284 6.03 9.65 -21.44
N GLN A 285 4.82 10.15 -21.23
CA GLN A 285 4.10 10.98 -22.18
C GLN A 285 3.95 12.37 -21.59
N PHE A 286 4.03 13.41 -22.42
CA PHE A 286 3.96 14.81 -21.97
C PHE A 286 2.69 15.50 -22.48
N THR A 287 2.22 16.45 -21.68
CA THR A 287 1.14 17.38 -22.01
C THR A 287 1.51 18.77 -21.48
N SER A 288 0.62 19.75 -21.66
CA SER A 288 0.79 21.10 -21.12
C SER A 288 -0.50 21.57 -20.45
N THR A 289 -0.39 22.02 -19.20
CA THR A 289 -1.46 22.69 -18.46
C THR A 289 -0.94 24.05 -18.00
N ASN A 290 -1.78 25.08 -18.12
CA ASN A 290 -1.45 26.45 -17.71
C ASN A 290 -0.08 26.97 -18.21
N GLY A 291 0.32 26.57 -19.43
CA GLY A 291 1.59 26.97 -20.04
C GLY A 291 2.83 26.19 -19.57
N VAL A 292 2.69 25.18 -18.71
CA VAL A 292 3.79 24.36 -18.21
C VAL A 292 3.75 22.98 -18.85
N ARG A 293 4.88 22.52 -19.40
CA ARG A 293 5.03 21.15 -19.92
C ARG A 293 5.33 20.18 -18.77
N HIS A 294 4.53 19.13 -18.65
CA HIS A 294 4.67 18.10 -17.60
C HIS A 294 4.23 16.73 -18.11
N PRO A 295 4.57 15.61 -17.41
CA PRO A 295 4.05 14.30 -17.77
C PRO A 295 2.53 14.23 -17.64
N VAL A 296 1.88 13.43 -18.47
CA VAL A 296 0.45 13.14 -18.36
C VAL A 296 0.16 12.57 -16.97
N ARG A 297 -0.77 13.18 -16.25
CA ARG A 297 -1.13 12.79 -14.88
C ARG A 297 -2.16 11.67 -14.88
N PRO A 298 -2.05 10.69 -13.96
CA PRO A 298 -3.14 9.75 -13.74
C PRO A 298 -4.39 10.48 -13.28
N LYS A 299 -5.57 9.93 -13.58
CA LYS A 299 -6.83 10.44 -13.04
C LYS A 299 -6.83 10.29 -11.52
N PRO A 300 -7.26 11.31 -10.76
CA PRO A 300 -7.47 11.15 -9.33
C PRO A 300 -8.62 10.17 -9.04
N PRO A 301 -8.74 9.67 -7.80
CA PRO A 301 -9.90 8.88 -7.36
C PRO A 301 -11.22 9.65 -7.58
N HIS A 302 -12.35 8.93 -7.64
CA HIS A 302 -13.66 9.54 -7.82
C HIS A 302 -14.12 10.28 -6.56
N GLN A 303 -15.10 11.19 -6.70
CA GLN A 303 -15.72 11.85 -5.55
C GLN A 303 -16.22 10.83 -4.52
N GLY A 304 -15.93 11.09 -3.24
CA GLY A 304 -16.30 10.20 -2.14
C GLY A 304 -15.43 8.94 -2.04
N GLU A 305 -14.60 8.61 -3.04
CA GLU A 305 -13.76 7.43 -3.03
C GLU A 305 -12.68 7.55 -1.95
N VAL A 306 -12.64 6.57 -1.05
CA VAL A 306 -11.59 6.41 -0.05
C VAL A 306 -10.37 5.80 -0.73
N PHE A 307 -9.27 6.55 -0.78
CA PHE A 307 -8.05 6.12 -1.47
C PHE A 307 -6.91 5.75 -0.51
N TYR A 308 -7.07 6.00 0.78
CA TYR A 308 -6.09 5.67 1.81
C TYR A 308 -6.79 5.38 3.14
N VAL A 309 -6.40 4.28 3.80
CA VAL A 309 -6.89 3.88 5.12
C VAL A 309 -5.76 3.26 5.92
N ARG A 310 -5.61 3.63 7.19
CA ARG A 310 -4.75 2.95 8.16
C ARG A 310 -5.37 2.95 9.55
N TYR A 311 -5.23 1.84 10.26
CA TYR A 311 -5.47 1.80 11.69
C TYR A 311 -4.26 2.35 12.44
N ILE A 312 -4.50 3.23 13.41
CA ILE A 312 -3.47 3.89 14.20
C ILE A 312 -3.56 3.33 15.62
N THR A 313 -2.61 2.45 15.98
CA THR A 313 -2.67 1.69 17.23
C THR A 313 -2.56 2.59 18.45
N SER A 314 -1.74 3.64 18.36
CA SER A 314 -1.55 4.61 19.46
C SER A 314 -2.82 5.40 19.80
N MET A 315 -3.79 5.47 18.88
CA MET A 315 -5.06 6.18 19.05
C MET A 315 -6.27 5.25 19.09
N SER A 316 -6.11 3.98 18.71
CA SER A 316 -7.19 3.01 18.51
C SER A 316 -8.26 3.47 17.51
N GLN A 317 -7.87 4.20 16.47
CA GLN A 317 -8.77 4.76 15.46
C GLN A 317 -8.28 4.49 14.03
N TYR A 318 -9.21 4.44 13.09
CA TYR A 318 -8.91 4.45 11.66
C TYR A 318 -8.73 5.88 11.16
N LEU A 319 -7.58 6.17 10.57
CA LEU A 319 -7.38 7.33 9.71
C LEU A 319 -7.72 6.95 8.27
N SER A 320 -8.53 7.76 7.60
CA SER A 320 -8.82 7.61 6.18
C SER A 320 -8.78 8.94 5.44
N PHE A 321 -8.49 8.87 4.15
CA PHE A 321 -8.61 10.00 3.22
C PHE A 321 -9.52 9.61 2.06
N ARG A 322 -10.46 10.48 1.75
CA ARG A 322 -11.34 10.37 0.59
C ARG A 322 -11.38 11.65 -0.22
N VAL A 323 -11.73 11.55 -1.48
CA VAL A 323 -11.99 12.76 -2.29
C VAL A 323 -13.25 13.43 -1.75
N ALA A 324 -13.23 14.77 -1.70
CA ALA A 324 -14.42 15.53 -1.30
C ALA A 324 -15.61 15.19 -2.21
N PHE A 325 -16.81 15.26 -1.65
CA PHE A 325 -18.04 14.91 -2.32
C PHE A 325 -19.01 16.09 -2.31
N VAL A 326 -19.44 16.50 -3.50
CA VAL A 326 -20.54 17.44 -3.68
C VAL A 326 -21.52 16.81 -4.67
N PRO A 327 -22.76 16.48 -4.24
CA PRO A 327 -23.75 15.93 -5.16
C PRO A 327 -24.06 17.00 -6.21
N MET A 328 -24.02 16.62 -7.50
CA MET A 328 -24.62 17.46 -8.52
C MET A 328 -26.12 17.50 -8.25
N THR A 329 -26.66 18.66 -7.85
CA THR A 329 -28.10 18.90 -7.99
C THR A 329 -28.43 18.67 -9.46
N ALA A 330 -29.25 17.66 -9.74
CA ALA A 330 -29.69 17.32 -11.09
C ALA A 330 -30.53 18.47 -11.65
N GLN A 331 -29.89 19.49 -12.21
CA GLN A 331 -30.55 20.38 -13.15
C GLN A 331 -30.73 19.58 -14.45
N GLY A 332 -31.87 18.88 -14.54
CA GLY A 332 -32.39 18.36 -15.81
C GLY A 332 -32.31 16.85 -16.08
N ALA A 333 -32.28 15.98 -15.07
CA ALA A 333 -32.44 14.54 -15.31
C ALA A 333 -33.93 14.16 -15.38
N SER A 334 -34.52 14.24 -16.56
CA SER A 334 -35.73 13.48 -16.89
C SER A 334 -35.40 11.99 -16.86
N ASP A 335 -36.23 11.20 -16.16
CA ASP A 335 -36.35 9.74 -16.18
C ASP A 335 -35.27 8.95 -16.95
N SER A 336 -34.35 8.31 -16.22
CA SER A 336 -33.65 7.13 -16.74
C SER A 336 -33.17 6.20 -15.63
N ARG A 337 -33.89 5.07 -15.51
CA ARG A 337 -33.52 3.69 -15.11
C ARG A 337 -32.51 3.46 -13.96
N PRO A 338 -32.74 2.45 -13.09
CA PRO A 338 -31.75 2.05 -12.09
C PRO A 338 -30.47 1.61 -12.78
N GLY A 339 -29.38 2.33 -12.52
CA GLY A 339 -28.05 1.99 -12.99
C GLY A 339 -27.66 0.59 -12.50
N THR A 340 -27.06 -0.18 -13.39
CA THR A 340 -26.47 -1.48 -13.11
C THR A 340 -25.45 -1.32 -11.97
N PRO A 341 -25.45 -2.17 -10.93
CA PRO A 341 -24.50 -2.04 -9.83
C PRO A 341 -23.09 -2.18 -10.40
N VAL A 342 -22.31 -1.11 -10.33
CA VAL A 342 -20.89 -1.12 -10.65
C VAL A 342 -20.27 -2.18 -9.75
N THR A 343 -19.58 -3.15 -10.36
CA THR A 343 -19.05 -4.31 -9.64
C THR A 343 -17.98 -3.84 -8.64
N ALA A 344 -18.41 -3.62 -7.41
CA ALA A 344 -17.59 -3.36 -6.25
C ALA A 344 -16.72 -4.59 -5.98
N SER A 345 -15.53 -4.58 -6.56
CA SER A 345 -14.50 -5.58 -6.27
C SER A 345 -13.29 -4.82 -5.76
N VAL A 346 -13.25 -4.77 -4.42
CA VAL A 346 -12.15 -4.47 -3.48
C VAL A 346 -12.67 -3.51 -2.40
N THR A 347 -12.61 -3.99 -1.14
CA THR A 347 -12.88 -3.32 0.15
C THR A 347 -14.32 -3.34 0.71
N SER A 348 -14.55 -4.25 1.67
CA SER A 348 -15.70 -4.20 2.58
C SER A 348 -15.67 -2.97 3.50
N ILE A 349 -14.50 -2.38 3.77
CA ILE A 349 -14.36 -1.14 4.55
C ILE A 349 -14.75 0.11 3.76
N ALA A 350 -14.38 0.23 2.48
CA ALA A 350 -14.83 1.40 1.72
C ALA A 350 -16.36 1.42 1.69
N HIS A 351 -17.01 0.26 1.50
CA HIS A 351 -18.46 0.17 1.53
C HIS A 351 -19.06 0.73 2.84
N HIS A 352 -18.60 0.28 4.02
CA HIS A 352 -19.06 0.81 5.31
C HIS A 352 -18.72 2.29 5.56
N LEU A 353 -17.57 2.77 5.07
CA LEU A 353 -17.19 4.20 5.18
C LEU A 353 -17.91 5.09 4.14
N THR A 354 -18.50 4.51 3.10
CA THR A 354 -19.12 5.24 1.98
C THR A 354 -20.65 5.18 1.93
N GLU A 355 -21.29 4.31 2.74
CA GLU A 355 -22.71 3.95 2.57
C GLU A 355 -23.71 5.10 2.76
N ASN A 356 -23.31 6.27 3.24
CA ASN A 356 -24.14 7.49 3.31
C ASN A 356 -23.27 8.77 3.32
N ILE A 357 -22.48 9.00 2.27
CA ILE A 357 -21.66 10.23 2.21
C ILE A 357 -22.57 11.45 1.97
N CYS A 358 -22.74 12.27 3.00
CA CYS A 358 -23.32 13.61 2.89
C CYS A 358 -22.38 14.54 2.12
N SER A 359 -22.94 15.57 1.47
CA SER A 359 -22.15 16.64 0.85
C SER A 359 -21.16 17.24 1.86
N ASP A 360 -19.90 17.42 1.45
CA ASP A 360 -18.88 18.08 2.27
C ASP A 360 -19.02 19.60 2.30
N LEU A 361 -19.93 20.15 1.50
CA LEU A 361 -20.12 21.59 1.37
C LEU A 361 -20.41 22.27 2.72
N ASP A 362 -21.35 21.73 3.50
CA ASP A 362 -21.71 22.28 4.82
C ASP A 362 -20.54 22.19 5.81
N THR A 363 -19.82 21.07 5.78
CA THR A 363 -18.65 20.84 6.63
C THR A 363 -17.54 21.85 6.30
N LEU A 364 -17.21 22.01 5.01
CA LEU A 364 -16.17 22.93 4.57
C LEU A 364 -16.58 24.39 4.81
N HIS A 365 -17.83 24.76 4.52
CA HIS A 365 -18.37 26.11 4.80
C HIS A 365 -18.18 26.47 6.28
N ARG A 366 -18.56 25.58 7.19
CA ARG A 366 -18.35 25.80 8.62
C ARG A 366 -16.87 25.93 8.97
N TRP A 367 -16.01 25.05 8.44
CA TRP A 367 -14.58 25.08 8.75
C TRP A 367 -13.87 26.34 8.26
N MET A 368 -14.15 26.79 7.02
CA MET A 368 -13.57 28.01 6.46
C MET A 368 -13.97 29.26 7.27
N ASN A 369 -15.18 29.27 7.84
CA ASN A 369 -15.65 30.37 8.69
C ASN A 369 -15.14 30.33 10.14
N VAL A 370 -14.36 29.32 10.53
CA VAL A 370 -13.70 29.34 11.85
C VAL A 370 -12.62 30.43 11.84
N PRO A 371 -12.60 31.40 12.79
CA PRO A 371 -11.70 32.57 12.73
C PRO A 371 -10.21 32.23 12.56
N ARG A 372 -9.76 31.13 13.16
CA ARG A 372 -8.39 30.63 13.01
C ARG A 372 -8.08 30.12 11.60
N VAL A 373 -9.03 29.42 10.98
CA VAL A 373 -8.87 28.92 9.60
C VAL A 373 -8.91 30.11 8.66
N GLU A 374 -9.85 31.03 8.88
CA GLU A 374 -10.01 32.20 8.03
C GLU A 374 -8.79 33.13 8.03
N ALA A 375 -8.17 33.35 9.19
CA ALA A 375 -6.93 34.12 9.28
C ALA A 375 -5.77 33.57 8.42
N MET A 376 -5.84 32.29 8.04
CA MET A 376 -4.79 31.60 7.27
C MET A 376 -5.17 31.37 5.81
N TRP A 377 -6.44 31.03 5.55
CA TRP A 377 -6.95 30.69 4.22
C TRP A 377 -7.61 31.88 3.53
N GLY A 378 -8.36 32.72 4.26
CA GLY A 378 -9.06 33.89 3.69
C GLY A 378 -10.17 33.52 2.71
N GLU A 379 -10.82 32.38 2.94
CA GLU A 379 -11.83 31.77 2.07
C GLU A 379 -13.18 31.63 2.78
N GLY A 380 -13.43 32.45 3.81
CA GLY A 380 -14.67 32.49 4.57
C GLY A 380 -15.80 33.19 3.82
N GLY A 381 -16.99 33.23 4.43
CA GLY A 381 -18.17 33.90 3.88
C GLY A 381 -19.34 32.97 3.60
N GLU A 382 -20.16 33.36 2.64
CA GLU A 382 -21.41 32.69 2.26
C GLU A 382 -21.16 31.29 1.69
N LYS A 383 -22.09 30.35 1.91
CA LYS A 383 -21.98 28.94 1.46
C LYS A 383 -21.70 28.79 -0.04
N SER A 384 -22.17 29.73 -0.86
CA SER A 384 -21.91 29.75 -2.32
C SER A 384 -20.43 29.97 -2.68
N VAL A 385 -19.64 30.55 -1.79
CA VAL A 385 -18.17 30.68 -1.94
C VAL A 385 -17.54 29.29 -1.89
N GLN A 386 -17.86 28.48 -0.88
CA GLN A 386 -17.29 27.14 -0.73
C GLN A 386 -17.82 26.15 -1.76
N GLU A 387 -19.04 26.36 -2.27
CA GLU A 387 -19.55 25.57 -3.40
C GLU A 387 -18.71 25.80 -4.65
N LYS A 388 -18.46 27.06 -5.01
CA LYS A 388 -17.58 27.42 -6.14
C LYS A 388 -16.15 26.91 -5.93
N PHE A 389 -15.62 27.06 -4.72
CA PHE A 389 -14.29 26.58 -4.34
C PHE A 389 -14.15 25.05 -4.51
N LEU A 390 -15.11 24.26 -4.01
CA LEU A 390 -15.10 22.81 -4.14
C LEU A 390 -15.26 22.37 -5.59
N LEU A 391 -16.18 22.97 -6.34
CA LEU A 391 -16.37 22.65 -7.77
C LEU A 391 -15.13 22.97 -8.59
N ALA A 392 -14.47 24.09 -8.33
CA ALA A 392 -13.19 24.43 -8.95
C ALA A 392 -12.10 23.41 -8.59
N SER A 393 -12.01 23.02 -7.32
CA SER A 393 -11.05 22.03 -6.84
C SER A 393 -11.28 20.64 -7.46
N LEU A 394 -12.53 20.20 -7.55
CA LEU A 394 -12.93 18.93 -8.16
C LEU A 394 -12.69 18.86 -9.67
N THR A 395 -12.66 20.01 -10.34
CA THR A 395 -12.44 20.11 -11.79
C THR A 395 -11.02 20.54 -12.16
N SER A 396 -10.16 20.74 -11.16
CA SER A 396 -8.74 21.03 -11.34
C SER A 396 -8.02 19.91 -12.10
N ARG A 397 -7.04 20.28 -12.93
CA ARG A 397 -6.23 19.34 -13.71
C ARG A 397 -4.95 18.91 -13.00
N HIS A 398 -4.51 19.68 -12.02
CA HIS A 398 -3.24 19.47 -11.31
C HIS A 398 -3.40 19.19 -9.83
N SER A 399 -4.62 19.29 -9.27
CA SER A 399 -4.93 19.05 -7.86
C SER A 399 -6.27 18.33 -7.70
N PHE A 400 -6.52 17.78 -6.51
CA PHE A 400 -7.84 17.30 -6.12
C PHE A 400 -8.09 17.51 -4.63
N PRO A 401 -9.36 17.77 -4.22
CA PRO A 401 -9.73 18.02 -2.84
C PRO A 401 -9.89 16.72 -2.05
N VAL A 402 -9.40 16.72 -0.81
CA VAL A 402 -9.33 15.57 0.06
C VAL A 402 -9.95 15.90 1.42
N ILE A 403 -10.76 14.99 1.94
CA ILE A 403 -11.28 15.03 3.30
C ILE A 403 -10.58 13.95 4.11
N GLY A 404 -9.97 14.37 5.21
CA GLY A 404 -9.45 13.45 6.22
C GLY A 404 -10.54 13.08 7.23
N CYS A 405 -10.62 11.80 7.56
CA CYS A 405 -11.58 11.26 8.51
C CYS A 405 -10.92 10.39 9.59
N TRP A 406 -11.39 10.54 10.82
CA TRP A 406 -11.11 9.61 11.93
C TRP A 406 -12.36 8.77 12.19
N ASP A 407 -12.27 7.45 12.04
CA ASP A 407 -13.40 6.52 12.13
C ASP A 407 -14.62 6.98 11.29
N GLY A 408 -14.34 7.49 10.08
CA GLY A 408 -15.36 8.03 9.17
C GLY A 408 -15.79 9.48 9.46
N LYS A 409 -15.48 10.05 10.63
CA LYS A 409 -15.81 11.44 10.99
C LYS A 409 -14.82 12.43 10.33
N PRO A 410 -15.28 13.35 9.46
CA PRO A 410 -14.43 14.36 8.85
C PRO A 410 -13.76 15.27 9.89
N PHE A 411 -12.48 15.58 9.70
CA PHE A 411 -11.73 16.46 10.61
C PHE A 411 -10.96 17.60 9.92
N GLY A 412 -10.56 17.41 8.66
CA GLY A 412 -9.75 18.36 7.93
C GLY A 412 -9.93 18.25 6.43
N TYR A 413 -9.63 19.36 5.76
CA TYR A 413 -9.59 19.47 4.30
C TYR A 413 -8.13 19.59 3.86
N PHE A 414 -7.80 18.89 2.79
CA PHE A 414 -6.48 18.86 2.20
C PHE A 414 -6.59 18.97 0.69
N GLU A 415 -5.53 19.42 0.04
CA GLU A 415 -5.39 19.33 -1.40
C GLU A 415 -4.08 18.64 -1.69
N ILE A 416 -4.10 17.66 -2.58
CA ILE A 416 -2.88 17.03 -3.05
C ILE A 416 -2.71 17.42 -4.51
N TYR A 417 -1.58 18.05 -4.83
CA TYR A 417 -1.37 18.66 -6.14
C TYR A 417 0.00 18.30 -6.72
N TRP A 418 0.17 18.56 -8.03
CA TRP A 418 1.45 18.45 -8.73
C TRP A 418 2.15 19.80 -8.71
N VAL A 419 3.30 19.89 -8.02
CA VAL A 419 3.97 21.18 -7.75
C VAL A 419 4.33 21.89 -9.05
N LYS A 420 4.80 21.14 -10.04
CA LYS A 420 5.26 21.68 -11.34
C LYS A 420 4.19 22.50 -12.06
N GLU A 421 2.94 22.12 -11.93
CA GLU A 421 1.80 22.76 -12.61
C GLU A 421 1.16 23.86 -11.76
N ASP A 422 1.44 23.84 -10.45
CA ASP A 422 0.91 24.80 -9.50
C ASP A 422 1.60 26.17 -9.61
N ARG A 423 0.98 27.19 -9.00
CA ARG A 423 1.59 28.53 -8.87
C ARG A 423 2.93 28.44 -8.16
N LEU A 424 3.08 27.57 -7.17
CA LEU A 424 4.35 27.34 -6.48
C LEU A 424 5.46 26.94 -7.46
N GLY A 425 5.18 26.01 -8.39
CA GLY A 425 6.17 25.53 -9.35
C GLY A 425 6.69 26.59 -10.33
N ARG A 426 6.02 27.74 -10.44
CA ARG A 426 6.48 28.88 -11.25
C ARG A 426 7.43 29.81 -10.52
N LEU A 427 7.52 29.68 -9.20
CA LEU A 427 8.30 30.54 -8.33
C LEU A 427 9.54 29.83 -7.76
N VAL A 428 9.71 28.54 -8.06
CA VAL A 428 10.79 27.69 -7.55
C VAL A 428 11.56 27.09 -8.72
N ASP A 429 12.87 27.27 -8.73
CA ASP A 429 13.75 26.84 -9.83
C ASP A 429 13.94 25.31 -9.92
N HIS A 430 13.69 24.59 -8.83
CA HIS A 430 13.97 23.16 -8.69
C HIS A 430 12.69 22.37 -8.35
N VAL A 431 11.87 22.13 -9.37
CA VAL A 431 10.68 21.28 -9.27
C VAL A 431 10.74 20.14 -10.26
N ASP A 432 10.76 18.93 -9.73
CA ASP A 432 10.78 17.71 -10.53
C ASP A 432 9.41 17.42 -11.12
N ASN A 433 9.41 16.58 -12.16
CA ASN A 433 8.20 16.23 -12.90
C ASN A 433 7.11 15.62 -12.01
N TYR A 434 7.48 14.94 -10.92
CA TYR A 434 6.56 14.19 -10.07
C TYR A 434 6.47 14.73 -8.64
N ASP A 435 7.04 15.90 -8.36
CA ASP A 435 6.93 16.51 -7.05
C ASP A 435 5.46 16.77 -6.70
N ARG A 436 5.09 16.36 -5.47
CA ARG A 436 3.73 16.54 -4.92
C ARG A 436 3.71 17.66 -3.91
N GLY A 437 2.60 18.37 -3.85
CA GLY A 437 2.36 19.39 -2.84
C GLY A 437 1.12 19.09 -2.03
N ILE A 438 1.08 19.62 -0.80
CA ILE A 438 -0.05 19.46 0.11
C ILE A 438 -0.49 20.82 0.66
N HIS A 439 -1.75 21.17 0.42
CA HIS A 439 -2.44 22.18 1.24
C HIS A 439 -3.26 21.52 2.33
N LEU A 440 -3.44 22.20 3.46
CA LEU A 440 -4.13 21.64 4.61
C LEU A 440 -4.85 22.68 5.47
N LEU A 441 -5.99 22.26 6.00
CA LEU A 441 -6.62 22.85 7.16
C LEU A 441 -7.21 21.75 8.04
N VAL A 442 -7.08 21.91 9.35
CA VAL A 442 -7.83 21.12 10.33
C VAL A 442 -8.97 22.00 10.82
N GLY A 443 -10.19 21.61 10.51
CA GLY A 443 -11.39 22.36 10.88
C GLY A 443 -11.90 21.99 12.27
N GLU A 444 -11.88 20.70 12.59
CA GLU A 444 -12.37 20.21 13.89
C GLU A 444 -11.37 20.41 15.02
N GLN A 445 -11.85 20.97 16.13
CA GLN A 445 -11.01 21.30 17.28
C GLN A 445 -10.55 20.06 18.04
N GLU A 446 -11.39 19.02 18.13
CA GLU A 446 -11.11 17.77 18.85
C GLU A 446 -9.98 16.94 18.21
N PHE A 447 -9.71 17.15 16.92
CA PHE A 447 -8.70 16.39 16.16
C PHE A 447 -7.38 17.16 15.98
N ARG A 448 -7.14 18.19 16.80
CA ARG A 448 -5.90 18.96 16.82
C ARG A 448 -4.89 18.38 17.81
N GLY A 449 -3.61 18.69 17.61
CA GLY A 449 -2.52 18.35 18.53
C GLY A 449 -1.35 17.68 17.83
N ALA A 450 -0.13 17.87 18.34
CA ALA A 450 1.10 17.37 17.71
C ALA A 450 1.04 15.86 17.40
N HIS A 451 0.52 15.07 18.34
CA HIS A 451 0.32 13.62 18.19
C HIS A 451 -0.53 13.25 16.96
N ARG A 452 -1.59 14.01 16.65
CA ARG A 452 -2.41 13.78 15.44
C ARG A 452 -1.75 14.34 14.18
N VAL A 453 -1.10 15.50 14.27
CA VAL A 453 -0.38 16.12 13.14
C VAL A 453 0.66 15.17 12.57
N ALA A 454 1.51 14.58 13.42
CA ALA A 454 2.50 13.60 12.98
C ALA A 454 1.86 12.44 12.20
N VAL A 455 0.70 11.95 12.65
CA VAL A 455 0.01 10.82 12.03
C VAL A 455 -0.62 11.16 10.68
N TRP A 456 -1.47 12.19 10.61
CA TRP A 456 -2.13 12.50 9.32
C TRP A 456 -1.16 13.09 8.29
N LEU A 457 -0.14 13.84 8.73
CA LEU A 457 0.85 14.43 7.81
C LEU A 457 1.72 13.33 7.18
N SER A 458 2.26 12.44 8.01
CA SER A 458 3.05 11.31 7.50
C SER A 458 2.23 10.37 6.62
N ALA A 459 0.93 10.24 6.88
CA ALA A 459 0.02 9.46 6.05
C ALA A 459 -0.25 10.09 4.67
N LEU A 460 -0.36 11.41 4.56
CA LEU A 460 -0.47 12.11 3.26
C LEU A 460 0.83 11.99 2.46
N VAL A 461 1.99 12.13 3.12
CA VAL A 461 3.31 11.92 2.50
C VAL A 461 3.45 10.48 1.99
N HIS A 462 3.08 9.50 2.83
CA HIS A 462 3.05 8.09 2.46
C HIS A 462 2.19 7.85 1.22
N PHE A 463 0.97 8.39 1.18
CA PHE A 463 0.12 8.31 -0.01
C PHE A 463 0.81 8.91 -1.25
N CYS A 464 1.45 10.08 -1.14
CA CYS A 464 2.15 10.70 -2.26
C CYS A 464 3.21 9.77 -2.85
N PHE A 465 4.05 9.16 -2.00
CA PHE A 465 5.09 8.23 -2.43
C PHE A 465 4.56 6.89 -2.97
N LEU A 466 3.40 6.43 -2.51
CA LEU A 466 2.75 5.23 -3.05
C LEU A 466 2.00 5.51 -4.36
N SER A 467 1.50 6.72 -4.56
CA SER A 467 0.65 7.06 -5.71
C SER A 467 1.37 6.99 -7.05
N ASP A 468 2.67 7.34 -7.07
CA ASP A 468 3.56 7.16 -8.23
C ASP A 468 4.99 6.99 -7.71
N MET A 469 5.62 5.86 -8.04
CA MET A 469 6.98 5.53 -7.61
C MET A 469 8.05 6.53 -8.05
N ARG A 470 7.76 7.40 -9.04
CA ARG A 470 8.67 8.45 -9.51
C ARG A 470 8.59 9.72 -8.66
N THR A 471 7.69 9.78 -7.69
CA THR A 471 7.56 10.90 -6.75
C THR A 471 8.71 10.86 -5.75
N GLU A 472 9.71 11.72 -5.96
CA GLU A 472 10.91 11.77 -5.09
C GLU A 472 10.80 12.78 -3.96
N SER A 473 9.82 13.70 -4.00
CA SER A 473 9.63 14.65 -2.91
C SER A 473 8.18 15.15 -2.76
N VAL A 474 7.88 15.61 -1.54
CA VAL A 474 6.63 16.26 -1.17
C VAL A 474 6.94 17.64 -0.57
N VAL A 475 6.18 18.65 -0.97
CA VAL A 475 6.40 20.06 -0.61
C VAL A 475 5.18 20.64 0.11
N LEU A 476 5.43 21.53 1.06
CA LEU A 476 4.44 22.42 1.66
C LEU A 476 5.01 23.85 1.71
N GLU A 477 4.13 24.84 1.60
CA GLU A 477 4.45 26.26 1.53
C GLU A 477 3.73 27.11 2.60
N PRO A 478 3.83 26.75 3.90
CA PRO A 478 3.20 27.54 4.95
C PRO A 478 3.69 28.98 4.96
N ARG A 479 2.85 29.92 5.41
CA ARG A 479 3.29 31.28 5.71
C ARG A 479 4.45 31.25 6.71
N ILE A 480 5.40 32.16 6.53
CA ILE A 480 6.63 32.18 7.34
C ILE A 480 6.37 32.43 8.84
N ASP A 481 5.27 33.11 9.16
CA ASP A 481 4.84 33.41 10.52
C ASP A 481 4.09 32.24 11.19
N ASN A 482 3.78 31.17 10.45
CA ASN A 482 3.21 29.95 11.01
C ASN A 482 4.30 29.02 11.54
N ILE A 483 5.06 29.52 12.51
CA ILE A 483 6.19 28.83 13.16
C ILE A 483 5.76 27.46 13.71
N LYS A 484 4.52 27.35 14.21
CA LYS A 484 3.99 26.10 14.73
C LYS A 484 3.90 25.00 13.67
N LEU A 485 3.40 25.33 12.47
CA LEU A 485 3.33 24.36 11.37
C LEU A 485 4.72 24.04 10.83
N ILE A 486 5.63 25.03 10.76
CA ILE A 486 7.02 24.83 10.35
C ILE A 486 7.72 23.82 11.29
N ASN A 487 7.54 23.97 12.61
CA ASN A 487 8.11 23.04 13.59
C ASN A 487 7.54 21.62 13.42
N TYR A 488 6.21 21.48 13.23
CA TYR A 488 5.61 20.17 12.95
C TYR A 488 6.15 19.53 11.67
N LEU A 489 6.42 20.32 10.64
CA LEU A 489 7.03 19.84 9.41
C LEU A 489 8.46 19.36 9.64
N GLN A 490 9.26 20.10 10.41
CA GLN A 490 10.62 19.69 10.77
C GLN A 490 10.64 18.41 11.62
N GLU A 491 9.76 18.30 12.60
CA GLU A 491 9.58 17.08 13.41
C GLU A 491 9.17 15.88 12.55
N ALA A 492 8.40 16.11 11.47
CA ALA A 492 8.01 15.08 10.51
C ALA A 492 9.10 14.76 9.45
N GLY A 493 10.27 15.42 9.51
CA GLY A 493 11.39 15.17 8.59
C GLY A 493 11.47 16.10 7.37
N PHE A 494 10.65 17.15 7.30
CA PHE A 494 10.79 18.18 6.27
C PHE A 494 11.96 19.11 6.62
N TYR A 495 12.72 19.52 5.63
CA TYR A 495 13.68 20.62 5.76
C TYR A 495 13.14 21.87 5.07
N LYS A 496 13.56 23.04 5.56
CA LYS A 496 13.28 24.31 4.90
C LYS A 496 14.27 24.47 3.75
N GLU A 497 13.77 24.38 2.52
CA GLU A 497 14.56 24.55 1.29
C GLU A 497 14.81 26.04 1.00
N GLY A 498 13.84 26.89 1.29
CA GLY A 498 13.93 28.32 1.02
C GLY A 498 12.66 29.07 1.39
N GLU A 499 12.50 30.25 0.81
CA GLU A 499 11.35 31.13 0.99
C GLU A 499 10.90 31.68 -0.37
N VAL A 500 9.61 31.98 -0.48
CA VAL A 500 9.01 32.48 -1.72
C VAL A 500 7.92 33.50 -1.44
N SER A 501 7.88 34.54 -2.25
CA SER A 501 6.86 35.59 -2.18
C SER A 501 5.77 35.34 -3.22
N PHE A 502 4.58 34.99 -2.74
CA PHE A 502 3.35 35.07 -3.52
C PHE A 502 2.77 36.48 -3.41
N PRO A 503 1.91 36.92 -4.35
CA PRO A 503 1.25 38.22 -4.26
C PRO A 503 0.46 38.45 -2.96
N HIS A 504 0.01 37.38 -2.31
CA HIS A 504 -0.86 37.42 -1.12
C HIS A 504 -0.18 36.91 0.17
N LYS A 505 1.03 36.32 0.09
CA LYS A 505 1.75 35.78 1.26
C LYS A 505 3.24 35.59 1.00
N HIS A 506 4.03 35.61 2.08
CA HIS A 506 5.41 35.14 2.06
C HIS A 506 5.49 33.77 2.77
N SER A 507 6.02 32.77 2.08
CA SER A 507 5.95 31.36 2.46
C SER A 507 7.33 30.74 2.62
N ALA A 508 7.48 29.86 3.61
CA ALA A 508 8.63 28.96 3.71
C ALA A 508 8.38 27.72 2.86
N ILE A 509 9.34 27.33 2.02
CA ILE A 509 9.28 26.09 1.23
C ILE A 509 9.81 24.97 2.11
N MET A 510 8.93 24.07 2.52
CA MET A 510 9.25 22.90 3.34
C MET A 510 9.18 21.66 2.46
N ARG A 511 10.27 20.90 2.37
CA ARG A 511 10.37 19.72 1.51
C ARG A 511 10.77 18.49 2.30
N ILE A 512 10.18 17.35 1.97
CA ILE A 512 10.66 16.03 2.40
C ILE A 512 11.01 15.21 1.16
N LYS A 513 12.20 14.60 1.17
CA LYS A 513 12.63 13.69 0.10
C LYS A 513 12.28 12.25 0.49
N ARG A 514 11.87 11.47 -0.51
CA ARG A 514 11.66 10.02 -0.41
C ARG A 514 12.91 9.31 0.14
N GLU A 515 14.08 9.87 -0.15
CA GLU A 515 15.35 9.36 0.34
C GLU A 515 15.52 9.43 1.87
N TYR A 516 14.84 10.36 2.55
CA TYR A 516 15.01 10.57 3.99
C TYR A 516 13.76 10.20 4.78
N TRP A 517 12.73 9.69 4.10
CA TRP A 517 11.50 9.24 4.73
C TRP A 517 11.60 7.75 5.10
N GLU A 518 11.48 7.46 6.40
CA GLU A 518 11.72 6.13 6.96
C GLU A 518 10.46 5.26 7.05
N SER A 519 9.37 5.82 7.57
CA SER A 519 8.10 5.14 7.75
C SER A 519 7.01 6.17 8.04
N PRO A 520 5.73 5.81 7.89
CA PRO A 520 4.69 6.68 8.42
C PRO A 520 4.65 6.57 9.95
N ALA A 521 4.04 7.53 10.63
CA ALA A 521 3.78 7.42 12.06
C ALA A 521 2.75 6.31 12.33
N LEU A 522 2.90 5.62 13.48
CA LEU A 522 2.19 4.39 13.85
C LEU A 522 1.19 4.57 15.01
#